data_AF-A0A935MF45-F1
#
_entry.id   AF-A0A935MF45-F1
#
_cell.length_a   1.000
_cell.length_b   1.000
_cell.length_c   1.000
_cell.angle_alpha   90.00
_cell.angle_beta   90.00
_cell.angle_gamma   90.00
#
_symmetry.space_group_name_H-M   'P 1'
#
loop_
_entity.id
_entity.type
_entity.pdbx_description
1 polymer ?
#
loop_
_entity_poly.entity_id
_entity_poly.type
_entity_poly.pdbx_seq_one_letter_code
_entity_poly.pdbx_strand_id
1 'polypeptide(L)'
;MTNVILSVFFVLTIIYIVPFLIYGLASVVAGLKSPEGASPARFLVSVLISKIGTAIAFVLIFHFARNSLSGQWILYAFLWWLMFVMGEIGQTIGPNYTWKEAVAGILSETIYLPLSAYVTNWLIAG
;
A
#
# COMPACT_ATOMS: atom_id res chain seq x y z
N MET A 1 -23.25 2.26 -1.83
CA MET A 1 -22.33 2.19 -3.00
C MET A 1 -21.41 3.40 -3.09
N THR A 2 -21.90 4.63 -2.94
CA THR A 2 -21.07 5.86 -2.97
C THR A 2 -19.86 5.80 -2.02
N ASN A 3 -20.08 5.40 -0.76
CA ASN A 3 -18.99 5.31 0.22
C ASN A 3 -17.94 4.23 -0.13
N VAL A 4 -18.33 3.17 -0.83
CA VAL A 4 -17.41 2.12 -1.29
C VAL A 4 -16.50 2.68 -2.38
N ILE A 5 -17.07 3.38 -3.36
CA ILE A 5 -16.30 4.02 -4.45
C ILE A 5 -15.35 5.08 -3.88
N LEU A 6 -15.83 5.92 -2.96
CA LEU A 6 -14.99 6.91 -2.28
C LEU A 6 -13.87 6.26 -1.47
N SER A 7 -14.16 5.16 -0.76
CA SER A 7 -13.14 4.40 -0.04
C SER A 7 -12.07 3.87 -0.99
N VAL A 8 -12.46 3.29 -2.14
CA VAL A 8 -11.48 2.82 -3.15
C VAL A 8 -10.59 3.97 -3.62
N PHE A 9 -11.19 5.13 -3.93
CA PHE A 9 -10.44 6.30 -4.38
C PHE A 9 -9.44 6.81 -3.32
N PHE A 10 -9.88 6.93 -2.07
CA PHE A 10 -8.99 7.38 -1.00
C PHE A 10 -7.89 6.37 -0.69
N VAL A 11 -8.23 5.07 -0.59
CA VAL A 11 -7.25 4.01 -0.38
C VAL A 11 -6.22 4.02 -1.52
N LEU A 12 -6.66 4.08 -2.79
CA LEU A 12 -5.77 4.18 -3.94
C LEU A 12 -4.81 5.37 -3.81
N THR A 13 -5.35 6.54 -3.45
CA THR A 13 -4.55 7.76 -3.26
C THR A 13 -3.50 7.55 -2.18
N ILE A 14 -3.89 7.00 -1.03
CA ILE A 14 -2.99 6.74 0.11
C ILE A 14 -1.88 5.76 -0.27
N ILE A 15 -2.23 4.59 -0.82
CA ILE A 15 -1.27 3.51 -1.13
C ILE A 15 -0.39 3.81 -2.35
N TYR A 16 -0.72 4.84 -3.13
CA TYR A 16 0.08 5.29 -4.27
C TYR A 16 1.00 6.46 -3.87
N ILE A 17 0.48 7.45 -3.14
CA ILE A 17 1.24 8.65 -2.79
C ILE A 17 2.23 8.40 -1.64
N VAL A 18 1.86 7.64 -0.60
CA VAL A 18 2.76 7.43 0.55
C VAL A 18 4.06 6.75 0.14
N PRO A 19 4.06 5.64 -0.65
CA PRO A 19 5.32 5.05 -1.12
C PRO A 19 6.13 6.03 -1.96
N PHE A 20 5.50 6.83 -2.81
CA PHE A 20 6.21 7.84 -3.61
C PHE A 20 6.96 8.85 -2.73
N LEU A 21 6.34 9.32 -1.64
CA LEU A 21 6.98 10.21 -0.68
C LEU A 21 8.12 9.52 0.08
N ILE A 22 7.92 8.30 0.55
CA ILE A 22 8.92 7.54 1.32
C ILE A 22 10.13 7.20 0.44
N TYR A 23 9.91 6.67 -0.76
CA TYR A 23 10.99 6.38 -1.71
C TYR A 23 11.68 7.66 -2.19
N GLY A 24 10.94 8.74 -2.43
CA GLY A 24 11.52 10.05 -2.74
C GLY A 24 12.47 10.53 -1.66
N LEU A 25 12.04 10.53 -0.39
CA LEU A 25 12.90 10.87 0.75
C LEU A 25 14.10 9.93 0.87
N ALA A 26 13.89 8.62 0.73
CA ALA A 26 14.94 7.63 0.86
C ALA A 26 15.95 7.68 -0.30
N SER A 27 15.56 8.16 -1.49
CA SER A 27 16.49 8.47 -2.58
C SER A 27 17.48 9.58 -2.21
N VAL A 28 17.00 10.60 -1.49
CA VAL A 28 17.82 11.75 -1.04
C VAL A 28 18.71 11.37 0.14
N VAL A 29 18.17 10.62 1.10
CA VAL A 29 18.85 10.34 2.38
C VAL A 29 19.70 9.07 2.35
N ALA A 30 19.26 8.02 1.64
CA ALA A 30 19.89 6.69 1.64
C ALA A 30 20.51 6.31 0.28
N GLY A 31 20.44 7.20 -0.72
CA GLY A 31 21.03 7.01 -2.05
C GLY A 31 20.34 5.90 -2.86
N LEU A 32 19.05 5.64 -2.61
CA LEU A 32 18.27 4.70 -3.42
C LEU A 32 18.23 5.17 -4.87
N LYS A 33 18.60 4.27 -5.78
CA LYS A 33 18.57 4.53 -7.22
C LYS A 33 17.21 4.18 -7.78
N SER A 34 16.81 4.88 -8.83
CA SER A 34 15.65 4.48 -9.61
C SER A 34 15.94 3.14 -10.31
N PRO A 35 14.91 2.30 -10.53
CA PRO A 35 15.06 1.04 -11.26
C PRO A 35 15.71 1.26 -12.63
N GLU A 36 16.72 0.46 -12.96
CA GLU A 36 17.41 0.54 -14.25
C GLU A 36 16.54 -0.08 -15.36
N GLY A 37 16.50 0.56 -16.54
CA GLY A 37 15.89 -0.01 -17.76
C GLY A 37 14.41 0.31 -18.05
N ALA A 38 13.71 1.05 -17.18
CA ALA A 38 12.35 1.52 -17.44
C ALA A 38 12.25 3.04 -17.41
N SER A 39 11.44 3.65 -18.28
CA SER A 39 11.15 5.08 -18.15
C SER A 39 10.36 5.32 -16.86
N PRO A 40 10.63 6.40 -16.10
CA PRO A 40 9.95 6.67 -14.83
C PRO A 40 8.42 6.66 -14.96
N ALA A 41 7.89 7.20 -16.07
CA ALA A 41 6.46 7.19 -16.35
C ALA A 41 5.89 5.77 -16.51
N ARG A 42 6.59 4.85 -17.19
CA ARG A 42 6.14 3.46 -17.36
C ARG A 42 6.13 2.73 -16.02
N PHE A 43 7.14 2.94 -15.19
CA PHE A 43 7.20 2.38 -13.84
C PHE A 43 6.05 2.89 -12.95
N LEU A 44 5.80 4.21 -12.96
CA LEU A 44 4.69 4.77 -12.19
C LEU A 44 3.31 4.25 -12.65
N VAL A 45 3.12 4.10 -13.96
CA VAL A 45 1.88 3.51 -14.51
C VAL A 45 1.72 2.05 -14.12
N SER A 46 2.79 1.24 -14.16
CA SER A 46 2.69 -0.16 -13.73
C SER A 46 2.35 -0.29 -12.25
N VAL A 47 2.95 0.57 -11.41
CA VAL A 47 2.61 0.66 -9.98
C VAL A 47 1.15 1.09 -9.80
N LEU A 48 0.68 2.10 -10.53
CA LEU A 48 -0.71 2.57 -10.45
C LEU A 48 -1.71 1.45 -10.76
N ILE A 49 -1.48 0.69 -11.82
CA ILE A 49 -2.34 -0.45 -12.20
C ILE A 49 -2.38 -1.49 -11.08
N SER A 50 -1.22 -1.86 -10.52
CA SER A 50 -1.14 -2.79 -9.39
C SER A 50 -1.93 -2.27 -8.17
N LYS A 51 -1.76 -0.99 -7.82
CA LYS A 51 -2.43 -0.36 -6.68
C LYS A 51 -3.94 -0.23 -6.87
N ILE A 52 -4.45 -0.06 -8.09
CA ILE A 52 -5.90 -0.09 -8.37
C ILE A 52 -6.48 -1.44 -7.91
N GLY A 53 -5.84 -2.55 -8.30
CA GLY A 53 -6.27 -3.89 -7.89
C GLY A 53 -6.25 -4.06 -6.37
N THR A 54 -5.16 -3.63 -5.72
CA THR A 54 -5.04 -3.66 -4.25
C THR A 54 -6.14 -2.84 -3.58
N ALA A 55 -6.39 -1.61 -4.01
CA ALA A 55 -7.38 -0.73 -3.39
C ALA A 55 -8.79 -1.32 -3.48
N ILE A 56 -9.15 -1.87 -4.63
CA ILE A 56 -10.43 -2.55 -4.84
C ILE A 56 -10.54 -3.75 -3.89
N ALA A 57 -9.54 -4.64 -3.86
CA ALA A 57 -9.55 -5.82 -3.01
C ALA A 57 -9.63 -5.45 -1.52
N PHE A 58 -8.79 -4.51 -1.09
CA PHE A 58 -8.75 -4.02 0.29
C PHE A 58 -10.09 -3.47 0.75
N VAL A 59 -10.76 -2.66 -0.08
CA VAL A 59 -12.03 -2.06 0.29
C VAL A 59 -13.18 -3.07 0.22
N LEU A 60 -13.23 -3.91 -0.80
CA LEU A 60 -14.32 -4.88 -0.95
C LEU A 60 -14.27 -5.97 0.12
N ILE A 61 -13.08 -6.48 0.47
CA ILE A 61 -12.94 -7.45 1.57
C ILE A 61 -13.45 -6.84 2.87
N PHE A 62 -13.03 -5.60 3.20
CA PHE A 62 -13.54 -4.92 4.38
C PHE A 62 -15.07 -4.72 4.31
N HIS A 63 -15.59 -4.29 3.16
CA HIS A 63 -17.02 -4.07 2.97
C HIS A 63 -17.84 -5.33 3.21
N PHE A 64 -17.43 -6.48 2.67
CA PHE A 64 -18.14 -7.74 2.85
C PHE A 64 -17.99 -8.28 4.27
N ALA A 65 -16.83 -8.09 4.90
CA ALA A 65 -16.55 -8.54 6.26
C ALA A 65 -16.87 -7.49 7.35
N ARG A 66 -17.54 -6.38 7.00
CA ARG A 66 -17.74 -5.22 7.89
C ARG A 66 -18.41 -5.55 9.23
N ASN A 67 -19.31 -6.53 9.25
CA ASN A 67 -19.98 -6.94 10.48
C ASN A 67 -19.02 -7.57 11.49
N SER A 68 -17.91 -8.15 11.02
CA SER A 68 -16.87 -8.77 11.86
C SER A 68 -15.67 -7.85 12.07
N LEU A 69 -15.36 -6.98 11.10
CA LEU A 69 -14.17 -6.14 11.09
C LEU A 69 -14.41 -4.68 11.51
N SER A 70 -15.67 -4.23 11.55
CA SER A 70 -15.99 -2.89 12.08
C SER A 70 -15.50 -2.78 13.52
N GLY A 71 -14.79 -1.71 13.83
CA GLY A 71 -14.12 -1.53 15.13
C GLY A 71 -12.84 -2.34 15.33
N GLN A 72 -12.54 -3.31 14.45
CA GLN A 72 -11.30 -4.08 14.40
C GLN A 72 -10.43 -3.73 13.18
N TRP A 73 -10.56 -2.50 12.67
CA TRP A 73 -9.83 -2.04 11.49
C TRP A 73 -8.31 -2.07 11.64
N ILE A 74 -7.78 -1.95 12.87
CA ILE A 74 -6.34 -2.10 13.14
C ILE A 74 -5.90 -3.54 12.86
N LEU A 75 -6.68 -4.54 13.29
CA LEU A 75 -6.41 -5.94 12.99
C LEU A 75 -6.44 -6.17 11.48
N TYR A 76 -7.41 -5.57 10.78
CA TYR A 76 -7.48 -5.64 9.32
C TYR A 76 -6.22 -5.04 8.65
N ALA A 77 -5.77 -3.86 9.08
CA ALA A 77 -4.53 -3.26 8.61
C ALA A 77 -3.31 -4.16 8.87
N PHE A 78 -3.24 -4.75 10.06
CA PHE A 78 -2.14 -5.63 10.47
C PHE A 78 -2.05 -6.90 9.62
N LEU A 79 -3.19 -7.51 9.26
CA LEU A 79 -3.22 -8.69 8.37
C LEU A 79 -2.67 -8.36 6.98
N TRP A 80 -3.08 -7.23 6.41
CA TRP A 80 -2.52 -6.75 5.14
C TRP A 80 -1.03 -6.43 5.26
N TRP A 81 -0.62 -5.83 6.38
CA TRP A 81 0.77 -5.47 6.63
C TRP A 81 1.66 -6.71 6.69
N LEU A 82 1.25 -7.75 7.42
CA LEU A 82 1.98 -9.02 7.46
C LEU A 82 2.16 -9.61 6.06
N MET A 83 1.09 -9.64 5.25
CA MET A 83 1.16 -10.17 3.90
C MET A 83 2.14 -9.38 3.02
N PHE A 84 2.14 -8.05 3.13
CA PHE A 84 3.00 -7.20 2.31
C PHE A 84 4.46 -7.21 2.76
N VAL A 85 4.73 -7.20 4.07
CA VAL A 85 6.07 -7.38 4.63
C VAL A 85 6.72 -8.68 4.17
N MET A 86 5.95 -9.78 4.13
CA MET A 86 6.44 -11.05 3.59
C MET A 86 6.75 -10.94 2.08
N GLY A 87 5.98 -10.14 1.34
CA GLY A 87 6.27 -9.81 -0.06
C GLY A 87 7.56 -9.02 -0.24
N GLU A 88 7.80 -8.02 0.60
CA GLU A 88 9.02 -7.20 0.63
C GLU A 88 10.25 -8.07 0.94
N ILE A 89 10.17 -8.91 1.98
CA ILE A 89 11.23 -9.87 2.31
C ILE A 89 11.45 -10.85 1.16
N GLY A 90 10.38 -11.39 0.57
CA GLY A 90 10.48 -12.30 -0.57
C GLY A 90 11.20 -11.69 -1.76
N GLN A 91 10.98 -10.40 -2.04
CA GLN A 91 11.67 -9.70 -3.12
C GLN A 91 13.18 -9.59 -2.87
N THR A 92 13.64 -9.44 -1.61
CA THR A 92 15.08 -9.36 -1.28
C THR A 92 15.87 -10.63 -1.58
N ILE A 93 15.20 -11.77 -1.73
CA ILE A 93 15.84 -13.03 -2.13
C ILE A 93 16.18 -13.00 -3.63
N GLY A 94 15.48 -12.18 -4.42
CA GLY A 94 15.74 -11.98 -5.83
C GLY A 94 16.97 -11.11 -6.11
N PRO A 95 17.52 -11.16 -7.33
CA PRO A 95 18.77 -10.46 -7.67
C PRO A 95 18.63 -8.93 -7.81
N ASN A 96 17.41 -8.43 -7.94
CA ASN A 96 17.13 -7.05 -8.37
C ASN A 96 16.48 -6.18 -7.28
N TYR A 97 16.46 -6.66 -6.02
CA TYR A 97 15.83 -5.95 -4.91
C TYR A 97 16.71 -6.03 -3.67
N THR A 98 17.02 -4.89 -3.10
CA THR A 98 17.93 -4.74 -1.98
C THR A 98 17.18 -4.66 -0.66
N TRP A 99 17.87 -4.98 0.43
CA TRP A 99 17.35 -4.77 1.79
C TRP A 99 16.98 -3.31 2.07
N LYS A 100 17.64 -2.34 1.43
CA LYS A 100 17.30 -0.92 1.57
C LYS A 100 15.93 -0.62 0.98
N GLU A 101 15.63 -1.18 -0.19
CA GLU A 101 14.32 -1.05 -0.84
C GLU A 101 13.25 -1.74 0.00
N ALA A 102 13.51 -2.95 0.48
CA ALA A 102 12.58 -3.66 1.36
C ALA A 102 12.24 -2.89 2.64
N VAL A 103 13.24 -2.30 3.30
CA VAL A 103 12.99 -1.47 4.48
C VAL A 103 12.16 -0.23 4.12
N ALA A 104 12.43 0.43 2.99
CA ALA A 104 11.61 1.56 2.53
C ALA A 104 10.16 1.12 2.21
N GLY A 105 9.99 -0.06 1.61
CA GLY A 105 8.70 -0.71 1.36
C GLY A 105 7.93 -0.93 2.65
N ILE A 106 8.51 -1.66 3.60
CA ILE A 106 7.92 -1.96 4.92
C ILE A 106 7.56 -0.69 5.68
N LEU A 107 8.41 0.33 5.67
CA LEU A 107 8.13 1.63 6.30
C LEU A 107 6.94 2.31 5.64
N SER A 108 6.85 2.30 4.31
CA SER A 108 5.71 2.86 3.59
C SER A 108 4.41 2.13 3.96
N GLU A 109 4.44 0.80 4.03
CA GLU A 109 3.31 -0.06 4.40
C GLU A 109 2.80 0.20 5.81
N THR A 110 3.74 0.37 6.74
CA THR A 110 3.47 0.70 8.14
C THR A 110 2.67 2.00 8.28
N ILE A 111 2.83 2.93 7.33
CA ILE A 111 2.12 4.21 7.33
C ILE A 111 0.79 4.08 6.56
N TYR A 112 0.83 3.57 5.34
CA TYR A 112 -0.32 3.66 4.45
C TYR A 112 -1.43 2.66 4.79
N LEU A 113 -1.12 1.49 5.36
CA LEU A 113 -2.12 0.47 5.66
C LEU A 113 -3.04 0.85 6.82
N PRO A 114 -2.53 1.33 7.98
CA PRO A 114 -3.40 1.83 9.04
C PRO A 114 -4.27 3.00 8.59
N LEU A 115 -3.70 3.94 7.81
CA LEU A 115 -4.44 5.08 7.28
C LEU A 115 -5.56 4.63 6.32
N SER A 116 -5.26 3.68 5.44
CA SER A 116 -6.23 3.10 4.50
C SER A 116 -7.36 2.37 5.22
N ALA A 117 -7.03 1.57 6.24
CA ALA A 117 -8.00 0.85 7.05
C ALA A 117 -8.90 1.81 7.85
N TYR A 118 -8.33 2.84 8.45
CA TYR A 118 -9.06 3.87 9.18
C TYR A 118 -10.09 4.56 8.29
N VAL A 119 -9.67 5.03 7.11
CA VAL A 119 -10.56 5.71 6.15
C VAL A 119 -11.66 4.77 5.67
N THR A 120 -11.32 3.51 5.38
CA THR A 120 -12.28 2.49 4.94
C THR A 120 -13.31 2.21 6.03
N ASN A 121 -12.87 2.03 7.28
CA ASN A 121 -13.76 1.83 8.43
C ASN A 121 -14.69 3.02 8.62
N TRP A 122 -14.16 4.24 8.59
CA TRP A 122 -14.94 5.47 8.75
C TRP A 122 -16.04 5.60 7.70
N LEU A 123 -15.75 5.30 6.42
CA LEU A 123 -16.72 5.47 5.34
C LEU A 123 -17.73 4.32 5.21
N ILE A 124 -17.34 3.10 5.57
CA ILE A 124 -18.14 1.88 5.32
C ILE A 124 -18.88 1.40 6.57
N ALA A 125 -18.32 1.64 7.75
CA ALA A 125 -18.83 1.10 9.00
C ALA A 125 -19.03 2.15 10.11
N GLY A 126 -18.59 3.38 9.87
CA GLY A 126 -18.92 4.55 10.70
C GLY A 126 -20.32 5.06 10.48
#